data_AF-A0A059FBJ3-F1
#
_entry.id   AF-A0A059FBJ3-F1
#
_cell.length_a   1.000
_cell.length_b   1.000
_cell.length_c   1.000
_cell.angle_alpha   90.00
_cell.angle_beta   90.00
_cell.angle_gamma   90.00
#
_symmetry.space_group_name_H-M   'P 1'
#
loop_
_entity.id
_entity.type
_entity.pdbx_description
1 polymer ?
#
loop_
_entity_poly.entity_id
_entity_poly.type
_entity_poly.pdbx_seq_one_letter_code
_entity_poly.pdbx_strand_id
1 'polypeptide(L)'
;MDIVLYHERSHANRFDGIGMFILQILTVPFLPRAKAGLTEEFLLSAEFECDRFAAEQCGDGLAVADMLVKLGRIRLGEMMEIGAREDTYVFSVFGQSIERRVAWLINTPGSSEQGLSEIIERLICYTVIAAFILAEPIHHALEKALGYLLK
;
A
#
# COMPACT_ATOMS: atom_id res chain seq x y z
N MET A 1 20.48 10.50 8.04
CA MET A 1 20.86 9.10 7.71
C MET A 1 19.91 8.13 8.41
N ASP A 2 19.54 8.39 9.66
CA ASP A 2 18.63 7.55 10.44
C ASP A 2 17.21 7.43 9.86
N ILE A 3 16.66 8.49 9.23
CA ILE A 3 15.33 8.45 8.59
C ILE A 3 15.25 7.32 7.54
N VAL A 4 16.25 7.20 6.67
CA VAL A 4 16.30 6.15 5.65
C VAL A 4 16.35 4.77 6.31
N LEU A 5 17.17 4.62 7.36
CA LEU A 5 17.28 3.34 8.07
C LEU A 5 15.96 2.93 8.74
N TYR A 6 15.22 3.87 9.34
CA TYR A 6 13.89 3.58 9.89
C TYR A 6 12.89 3.21 8.81
N HIS A 7 12.92 3.90 7.66
CA HIS A 7 12.08 3.59 6.51
C HIS A 7 12.33 2.16 5.99
N GLU A 8 13.58 1.81 5.69
CA GLU A 8 13.95 0.46 5.20
C GLU A 8 13.66 -0.64 6.24
N ARG A 9 13.85 -0.35 7.52
CA ARG A 9 13.50 -1.28 8.59
C ARG A 9 11.99 -1.53 8.65
N SER A 10 11.17 -0.53 8.32
CA SER A 10 9.71 -0.68 8.26
C SER A 10 9.31 -1.67 7.17
N HIS A 11 9.89 -1.58 5.98
CA HIS A 11 9.68 -2.56 4.90
C HIS A 11 9.97 -3.99 5.34
N ALA A 12 11.10 -4.19 6.03
CA ALA A 12 11.51 -5.50 6.53
C ALA A 12 10.54 -6.03 7.60
N ASN A 13 10.12 -5.18 8.55
CA ASN A 13 9.24 -5.57 9.65
C ASN A 13 7.81 -5.87 9.18
N ARG A 14 7.32 -5.16 8.16
CA ARG A 14 5.96 -5.32 7.60
C ARG A 14 5.88 -6.43 6.56
N PHE A 15 7.02 -7.02 6.18
CA PHE A 15 7.13 -8.06 5.16
C PHE A 15 6.43 -7.66 3.85
N ASP A 16 6.62 -6.41 3.39
CA ASP A 16 5.94 -5.88 2.20
C ASP A 16 6.17 -6.77 0.96
N GLY A 17 7.33 -7.44 0.88
CA GLY A 17 7.61 -8.44 -0.16
C GLY A 17 6.67 -9.65 -0.15
N ILE A 18 6.25 -10.12 1.03
CA ILE A 18 5.23 -11.19 1.16
C ILE A 18 3.86 -10.65 0.74
N GLY A 19 3.51 -9.43 1.15
CA GLY A 19 2.28 -8.78 0.72
C GLY A 19 2.19 -8.65 -0.79
N MET A 20 3.29 -8.23 -1.43
CA MET A 20 3.39 -8.14 -2.88
C MET A 20 3.27 -9.51 -3.57
N PHE A 21 3.88 -10.56 -3.00
CA PHE A 21 3.73 -11.93 -3.50
C PHE A 21 2.27 -12.41 -3.43
N ILE A 22 1.58 -12.16 -2.31
CA ILE A 22 0.16 -12.48 -2.14
C ILE A 22 -0.68 -11.70 -3.16
N LEU A 23 -0.43 -10.40 -3.32
CA LEU A 23 -1.13 -9.58 -4.31
C LEU A 23 -0.95 -10.15 -5.73
N GLN A 24 0.26 -10.58 -6.10
CA GLN A 24 0.51 -11.18 -7.39
C GLN A 24 -0.30 -12.46 -7.63
N ILE A 25 -0.50 -13.29 -6.59
CA ILE A 25 -1.34 -14.50 -6.65
C ILE A 25 -2.81 -14.11 -6.79
N LEU A 26 -3.30 -13.21 -5.93
CA LEU A 26 -4.70 -12.79 -5.91
C LEU A 26 -5.11 -12.04 -7.17
N THR A 27 -4.16 -11.40 -7.87
CA THR A 27 -4.42 -10.63 -9.09
C THR A 27 -4.28 -11.44 -10.38
N VAL A 28 -3.95 -12.75 -10.32
CA VAL A 28 -3.92 -13.64 -11.49
C VAL A 28 -5.18 -13.59 -12.36
N PRO A 29 -6.42 -13.56 -11.82
CA PRO A 29 -7.62 -13.55 -12.65
C PRO A 29 -7.96 -12.16 -13.25
N PHE A 30 -7.21 -11.11 -12.90
CA PHE A 30 -7.51 -9.74 -13.31
C PHE A 30 -6.89 -9.39 -14.66
N LEU A 31 -7.50 -8.43 -15.37
CA LEU A 31 -6.93 -7.86 -16.59
C LEU A 31 -5.57 -7.19 -16.28
N PRO A 32 -4.59 -7.22 -17.21
CA PRO A 32 -3.25 -6.68 -16.97
C PRO A 32 -3.23 -5.23 -16.47
N ARG A 33 -4.14 -4.38 -16.98
CA ARG A 33 -4.28 -2.99 -16.53
C ARG A 33 -4.75 -2.87 -15.09
N ALA A 34 -5.74 -3.68 -14.70
CA ALA A 34 -6.23 -3.70 -13.33
C ALA A 34 -5.17 -4.21 -12.36
N LYS A 35 -4.43 -5.27 -12.75
CA LYS A 35 -3.29 -5.77 -12.00
C LYS A 35 -2.20 -4.71 -11.82
N ALA A 36 -1.86 -3.97 -12.88
CA ALA A 36 -0.86 -2.90 -12.82
C ALA A 36 -1.29 -1.79 -11.86
N GLY A 37 -2.54 -1.32 -11.94
CA GLY A 37 -3.06 -0.30 -11.03
C GLY A 37 -3.09 -0.75 -9.57
N LEU A 38 -3.54 -1.99 -9.30
CA LEU A 38 -3.53 -2.54 -7.95
C LEU A 38 -2.11 -2.70 -7.39
N THR A 39 -1.15 -3.07 -8.25
CA THR A 39 0.27 -3.16 -7.87
C THR A 39 0.84 -1.80 -7.52
N GLU A 40 0.57 -0.78 -8.35
CA GLU A 40 1.04 0.58 -8.12
C GLU A 40 0.49 1.17 -6.82
N GLU A 41 -0.82 1.04 -6.58
CA GLU A 41 -1.44 1.53 -5.35
C GLU A 41 -0.98 0.75 -4.11
N PHE A 42 -0.72 -0.56 -4.23
CA PHE A 42 -0.15 -1.34 -3.13
C PHE A 42 1.26 -0.84 -2.77
N LEU A 43 2.13 -0.67 -3.77
CA LEU A 43 3.49 -0.18 -3.54
C LEU A 43 3.47 1.22 -2.93
N LEU A 44 2.65 2.13 -3.44
CA LEU A 44 2.55 3.47 -2.88
C LEU A 44 2.01 3.48 -1.44
N SER A 45 1.03 2.63 -1.15
CA SER A 45 0.50 2.49 0.21
C SER A 45 1.56 1.96 1.18
N ALA A 46 2.43 1.04 0.72
CA ALA A 46 3.56 0.57 1.51
C ALA A 46 4.56 1.70 1.81
N GLU A 47 4.85 2.56 0.83
CA GLU A 47 5.71 3.73 1.00
C GLU A 47 5.12 4.74 2.02
N PHE A 48 3.82 5.03 1.97
CA PHE A 48 3.16 5.91 2.97
C PHE A 48 3.34 5.38 4.39
N GLU A 49 3.15 4.07 4.58
CA GLU A 49 3.28 3.44 5.88
C GLU A 49 4.73 3.44 6.39
N CYS A 50 5.70 3.26 5.49
CA CYS A 50 7.12 3.33 5.85
C CYS A 50 7.56 4.76 6.15
N ASP A 51 7.05 5.74 5.41
CA ASP A 51 7.25 7.17 5.68
C ASP A 51 6.64 7.58 7.03
N ARG A 52 5.43 7.08 7.34
CA ARG A 52 4.79 7.27 8.64
C ARG A 52 5.67 6.74 9.77
N PHE A 53 6.11 5.49 9.64
CA PHE A 53 6.95 4.86 10.66
C PHE A 53 8.24 5.65 10.86
N ALA A 54 8.91 6.06 9.78
CA ALA A 54 10.11 6.88 9.87
C ALA A 54 9.84 8.24 10.56
N ALA A 55 8.71 8.88 10.25
CA ALA A 55 8.29 10.13 10.88
C ALA A 55 8.00 9.95 12.39
N GLU A 56 7.34 8.86 12.78
CA GLU A 56 7.08 8.51 14.18
C GLU A 56 8.38 8.23 14.95
N GLN A 57 9.32 7.50 14.37
CA GLN A 57 10.62 7.21 15.02
C GLN A 57 11.50 8.46 15.15
N CYS A 58 11.40 9.39 14.20
CA CYS A 58 12.20 10.62 14.22
C CYS A 58 11.50 11.78 14.96
N GLY A 59 10.19 11.67 15.21
CA GLY A 59 9.37 12.72 15.81
C GLY A 59 9.13 13.94 14.90
N ASP A 60 9.47 13.85 13.61
CA ASP A 60 9.40 14.96 12.66
C ASP A 60 9.06 14.48 11.25
N GLY A 61 7.78 14.60 10.87
CA GLY A 61 7.32 14.26 9.52
C GLY A 61 7.79 15.23 8.43
N LEU A 62 8.09 16.49 8.77
CA LEU A 62 8.62 17.46 7.81
C LEU A 62 10.07 17.15 7.45
N ALA A 63 10.86 16.63 8.39
CA ALA A 63 12.19 16.12 8.11
C ALA A 63 12.17 14.93 7.13
N VAL A 64 11.17 14.04 7.23
CA VAL A 64 10.97 12.95 6.26
C VAL A 64 10.58 13.50 4.90
N ALA A 65 9.64 14.44 4.83
CA ALA A 65 9.23 15.07 3.57
C ALA A 65 10.40 15.80 2.87
N ASP A 66 11.19 16.57 3.60
CA ASP A 66 12.39 17.25 3.08
C ASP A 66 13.43 16.23 2.57
N MET A 67 13.64 15.12 3.28
CA MET A 67 14.49 14.03 2.82
C MET A 67 13.98 13.44 1.49
N LEU A 68 12.69 13.17 1.35
CA LEU A 68 12.11 12.64 0.10
C LEU A 68 12.35 13.57 -1.08
N VAL A 69 12.16 14.88 -0.89
CA VAL A 69 12.44 15.89 -1.92
C VAL A 69 13.92 15.91 -2.30
N LYS A 70 14.83 15.83 -1.32
CA LYS A 70 16.28 15.78 -1.55
C LYS A 70 16.67 14.52 -2.34
N LEU A 71 16.16 13.35 -1.97
CA LEU A 71 16.41 12.09 -2.70
C LEU A 71 15.85 12.15 -4.13
N GLY A 72 14.66 12.72 -4.32
CA GLY A 72 14.08 12.95 -5.64
C GLY A 72 14.95 13.83 -6.53
N ARG A 73 15.50 14.92 -5.99
CA ARG A 73 16.42 15.81 -6.73
C ARG A 73 17.73 15.13 -7.10
N ILE A 74 18.31 14.32 -6.20
CA ILE A 74 19.54 13.57 -6.49
C ILE A 74 19.29 12.58 -7.63
N ARG A 75 18.24 11.77 -7.54
CA ARG A 75 17.89 10.79 -8.58
C ARG A 75 17.62 11.46 -9.93
N LEU A 76 16.95 12.61 -9.93
CA LEU A 76 16.74 13.39 -11.15
C LEU A 76 18.06 13.82 -11.79
N GLY A 77 19.00 14.31 -10.98
CA GLY A 77 20.34 14.67 -11.45
C GLY A 77 21.09 13.48 -12.05
N GLU A 78 21.07 12.33 -11.38
CA GLU A 78 21.70 11.08 -11.85
C GLU A 78 21.11 10.61 -13.19
N MET A 79 19.79 10.68 -13.35
CA MET A 79 19.13 10.31 -14.61
C MET A 79 19.52 11.22 -15.77
N MET A 80 19.63 12.53 -15.52
CA MET A 80 20.09 13.51 -16.52
C MET A 80 21.56 13.28 -16.92
N GLU A 81 22.42 12.90 -15.97
CA GLU A 81 23.85 12.61 -16.25
C GLU A 81 24.05 11.34 -17.10
N ILE A 82 23.19 10.33 -16.93
CA ILE A 82 23.27 9.06 -17.67
C ILE A 82 22.74 9.21 -19.11
N GLY A 83 22.26 10.40 -19.49
CA GLY A 83 21.72 10.65 -20.83
C GLY A 83 20.42 9.87 -21.10
N ALA A 84 19.76 9.39 -20.04
CA ALA A 84 18.40 8.90 -20.15
C ALA A 84 17.54 10.06 -20.65
N ARG A 85 16.93 9.89 -21.82
CA ARG A 85 15.96 10.88 -22.33
C ARG A 85 14.91 11.10 -21.25
N GLU A 86 14.49 12.36 -21.10
CA GLU A 86 13.27 12.76 -20.40
C GLU A 86 12.05 12.11 -21.07
N ASP A 87 11.95 10.78 -21.00
CA ASP A 87 10.72 10.10 -21.31
C ASP A 87 9.78 10.55 -20.21
N THR A 88 8.93 11.52 -20.56
CA THR A 88 8.02 12.32 -19.71
C THR A 88 7.18 11.46 -18.75
N TYR A 89 7.11 10.15 -19.01
CA TYR A 89 6.47 9.12 -18.21
C TYR A 89 7.21 8.76 -16.92
N VAL A 90 8.55 8.68 -16.92
CA VAL A 90 9.32 8.30 -15.72
C VAL A 90 9.31 9.45 -14.72
N PHE A 91 9.45 10.69 -15.20
CA PHE A 91 9.32 11.86 -14.34
C PHE A 91 7.89 12.04 -13.80
N SER A 92 6.85 11.75 -14.60
CA SER A 92 5.48 11.84 -14.07
C SER A 92 5.21 10.77 -13.02
N VAL A 93 5.64 9.52 -13.19
CA VAL A 93 5.36 8.45 -12.22
C VAL A 93 6.22 8.61 -10.95
N PHE A 94 7.53 8.86 -11.08
CA PHE A 94 8.39 9.09 -9.92
C PHE A 94 8.06 10.42 -9.22
N GLY A 95 7.82 11.49 -9.97
CA GLY A 95 7.41 12.79 -9.43
C GLY A 95 6.06 12.71 -8.70
N GLN A 96 5.05 12.09 -9.32
CA GLN A 96 3.73 11.91 -8.70
C GLN A 96 3.79 11.07 -7.43
N SER A 97 4.63 10.03 -7.38
CA SER A 97 4.78 9.23 -6.15
C SER A 97 5.39 10.04 -5.00
N ILE A 98 6.41 10.86 -5.26
CA ILE A 98 7.02 11.74 -4.25
C ILE A 98 6.03 12.82 -3.79
N GLU A 99 5.33 13.46 -4.74
CA GLU A 99 4.31 14.47 -4.42
C GLU A 99 3.20 13.90 -3.54
N ARG A 100 2.67 12.71 -3.90
CA ARG A 100 1.65 12.01 -3.09
C ARG A 100 2.16 11.71 -1.68
N ARG A 101 3.41 11.24 -1.53
CA ARG A 101 4.01 10.91 -0.23
C ARG A 101 4.24 12.13 0.65
N VAL A 102 4.79 13.20 0.07
CA VAL A 102 5.00 14.48 0.76
C VAL A 102 3.66 15.08 1.18
N ALA A 103 2.69 15.12 0.27
CA ALA A 103 1.35 15.61 0.58
C ALA A 103 0.70 14.79 1.70
N TRP A 104 0.83 13.45 1.65
CA TRP A 104 0.31 12.57 2.69
C TRP A 104 0.97 12.83 4.06
N LEU A 105 2.29 12.96 4.12
CA LEU A 105 3.03 13.27 5.35
C LEU A 105 2.65 14.61 5.98
N ILE A 106 2.40 15.63 5.16
CA ILE A 106 2.05 16.97 5.64
C ILE A 106 0.59 17.01 6.13
N ASN A 107 -0.31 16.33 5.43
CA ASN A 107 -1.75 16.38 5.70
C ASN A 107 -2.23 15.33 6.72
N THR A 108 -1.40 14.36 7.07
CA THR A 108 -1.74 13.33 8.06
C THR A 108 -1.17 13.74 9.42
N PRO A 109 -1.98 14.29 10.35
CA PRO A 109 -1.49 14.67 11.66
C PRO A 109 -0.93 13.44 12.41
N GLY A 110 0.25 13.60 13.00
CA GLY A 110 0.92 12.53 13.75
C GLY A 110 0.19 12.20 15.05
N SER A 111 -0.40 11.01 15.12
CA SER A 111 -0.81 10.17 16.28
C SER A 111 -2.04 9.35 15.83
N SER A 112 -1.95 8.04 15.59
CA SER A 112 -1.71 6.94 16.54
C SER A 112 -2.71 6.88 17.69
N GLU A 113 -3.99 6.77 17.37
CA GLU A 113 -4.83 5.74 17.98
C GLU A 113 -5.57 5.04 16.84
N GLN A 114 -5.56 3.70 16.85
CA GLN A 114 -6.47 2.94 15.98
C GLN A 114 -7.88 3.34 16.40
N GLY A 115 -8.47 4.30 15.70
CA GLY A 115 -9.82 4.75 15.98
C GLY A 115 -10.77 3.57 15.83
N LEU A 116 -11.85 3.55 16.61
CA LEU A 116 -12.94 2.57 16.46
C LEU A 116 -13.38 2.42 14.99
N SER A 117 -13.28 3.51 14.21
CA SER A 117 -13.54 3.55 12.78
C SER A 117 -12.65 2.61 11.96
N GLU A 118 -11.34 2.53 12.21
CA GLU A 118 -10.43 1.65 11.47
C GLU A 118 -10.71 0.18 11.78
N ILE A 119 -11.06 -0.12 13.03
CA ILE A 119 -11.45 -1.48 13.44
C ILE A 119 -12.74 -1.87 12.71
N ILE A 120 -13.76 -0.98 12.70
CA ILE A 120 -15.03 -1.22 12.01
C ILE A 120 -14.81 -1.42 10.52
N GLU A 121 -13.99 -0.58 9.88
CA GLU A 121 -13.66 -0.69 8.45
C GLU A 121 -13.04 -2.05 8.13
N ARG A 122 -12.03 -2.48 8.89
CA ARG A 122 -11.42 -3.81 8.73
C ARG A 122 -12.42 -4.93 8.91
N LEU A 123 -13.32 -4.81 9.90
CA LEU A 123 -14.34 -5.82 10.18
C LEU A 123 -15.34 -5.93 9.03
N ILE A 124 -15.75 -4.80 8.44
CA ILE A 124 -16.59 -4.77 7.24
C ILE A 124 -15.87 -5.43 6.07
N CYS A 125 -14.62 -5.04 5.78
CA CYS A 125 -13.82 -5.62 4.71
C CYS A 125 -13.68 -7.14 4.84
N TYR A 126 -13.31 -7.63 6.04
CA TYR A 126 -13.18 -9.07 6.29
C TYR A 126 -14.52 -9.80 6.15
N THR A 127 -15.63 -9.19 6.61
CA THR A 127 -16.96 -9.78 6.48
C THR A 127 -17.36 -9.93 5.01
N VAL A 128 -17.09 -8.92 4.17
CA VAL A 128 -17.36 -8.97 2.73
C VAL A 128 -16.51 -10.05 2.06
N ILE A 129 -15.20 -10.09 2.33
CA ILE A 129 -14.29 -11.11 1.77
C ILE A 129 -14.75 -12.52 2.19
N ALA A 130 -15.08 -12.72 3.47
CA ALA A 130 -15.58 -13.98 3.98
C ALA A 130 -16.89 -14.39 3.30
N ALA A 131 -17.82 -13.45 3.11
CA ALA A 131 -19.08 -13.70 2.41
C ALA A 131 -18.85 -14.18 0.97
N PHE A 132 -17.90 -13.59 0.24
CA PHE A 132 -17.56 -14.04 -1.13
C PHE A 132 -16.95 -15.45 -1.14
N ILE A 133 -16.09 -15.79 -0.18
CA ILE A 133 -15.47 -17.12 -0.08
C ILE A 133 -16.50 -18.19 0.32
N LEU A 134 -17.42 -17.84 1.22
CA LEU A 134 -18.38 -18.77 1.82
C LEU A 134 -19.71 -18.87 1.07
N ALA A 135 -19.97 -18.03 0.07
CA ALA A 135 -21.27 -17.97 -0.63
C ALA A 135 -21.69 -19.33 -1.22
N GLU A 136 -20.82 -20.01 -1.96
CA GLU A 136 -21.12 -21.33 -2.55
C GLU A 136 -21.24 -22.47 -1.52
N PRO A 137 -20.31 -22.67 -0.57
CA PRO A 137 -20.44 -23.74 0.41
C PRO A 137 -21.64 -23.56 1.35
N ILE A 138 -22.03 -22.32 1.67
CA ILE A 138 -23.24 -22.04 2.46
C ILE A 138 -24.51 -22.41 1.68
N HIS A 139 -24.58 -22.05 0.39
CA HIS A 139 -25.74 -22.39 -0.45
C HIS A 139 -25.96 -23.91 -0.52
N HIS A 140 -24.90 -24.67 -0.77
CA HIS A 140 -24.99 -26.13 -0.82
C HIS A 140 -25.24 -26.78 0.55
N ALA A 141 -24.76 -26.20 1.65
CA ALA A 141 -25.07 -26.68 3.00
C ALA A 141 -26.55 -26.45 3.36
N LEU A 142 -27.11 -25.30 2.97
CA LEU A 142 -28.53 -24.98 3.14
C LEU A 142 -29.43 -25.89 2.31
N GLU A 143 -29.10 -26.12 1.04
CA GLU A 143 -29.80 -27.08 0.18
C GLU A 143 -29.80 -28.49 0.77
N LYS A 144 -28.66 -28.95 1.29
CA LYS A 144 -28.58 -30.27 1.96
C LYS A 144 -29.42 -30.32 3.22
N ALA A 145 -29.38 -29.30 4.07
CA ALA A 145 -30.15 -29.26 5.32
C ALA A 145 -31.67 -29.23 5.06
N LEU A 146 -32.12 -28.43 4.08
CA LEU A 146 -33.52 -28.40 3.65
C LEU A 146 -33.94 -29.73 3.01
N GLY A 147 -33.06 -30.36 2.22
CA GLY A 147 -33.30 -31.68 1.64
C GLY A 147 -33.41 -32.81 2.68
N TYR A 148 -32.80 -32.66 3.86
CA TYR A 148 -32.95 -33.59 4.99
C TYR A 148 -34.22 -33.35 5.82
N LEU A 149 -34.71 -32.11 5.90
CA LEU A 149 -35.91 -31.76 6.67
C LEU A 149 -37.22 -31.98 5.91
N LEU A 150 -37.17 -32.00 4.58
CA LEU A 150 -38.33 -32.21 3.70
C LEU A 150 -38.49 -33.68 3.25
N LYS A 151 -37.74 -34.60 3.86
CA LYS A 151 -37.81 -36.06 3.66
C LYS A 151 -38.32 -36.72 4.93
#